data_AF-A0A6N6RLX5-F1
#
_entry.id   AF-A0A6N6RLX5-F1
#
_cell.length_a   1.000
_cell.length_b   1.000
_cell.length_c   1.000
_cell.angle_alpha   90.00
_cell.angle_beta   90.00
_cell.angle_gamma   90.00
#
_symmetry.space_group_name_H-M   'P 1'
#
loop_
_entity.id
_entity.type
_entity.pdbx_description
1 polymer ?
#
loop_
_entity_poly.entity_id
_entity_poly.type
_entity_poly.pdbx_seq_one_letter_code
_entity_poly.pdbx_strand_id
1 'polypeptide(L)'
;MKFDITDLKERARRAFDWISFSPEKRGDRFISDYQSILEDRIKALQEAGASDAELETFYKRYRSKVQDVISAKSRTASPMITGPAKFPTDRNNKALDVEMKRHNELHDFIDKALSRFQKGKRKREGYYLPDAELKRLESDLAERKEAHKLMKEVNAVLRSKKDVKKRLLDLGLKDQLIDSLMNPERGNRRGYQQFELSNNLANIKRIEGRVKLLKKKQAAAKSEGGNSVSFDGGEVILNFADDRVQIRFDEIPSADERKKLKSNGFRWSPKNKVWQRKLTRASIHGTNSALSETDLSSKTLNELYFELLHGKSDTKPTEPKPEPAKEPKKEEGVGDQLELFVDGTREEVKEVQKEIEQHFTLTPKQVLEYGHRLNKLRKPNSQIMDALAVNKKRLPLTAEGLFRWAQNPGRYDIPGVDAPASTKPNVTPRVDKKLMEKANNTAGSFWQRIWNG
;
A
#
# COMPACT_ATOMS: atom_id res chain seq x y z
N MET A 1 32.36 23.89 -10.39
CA MET A 1 32.92 22.91 -9.42
C MET A 1 33.00 21.57 -10.13
N LYS A 2 34.16 20.91 -10.17
CA LYS A 2 34.30 19.62 -10.87
C LYS A 2 34.23 18.49 -9.83
N PHE A 3 33.14 17.74 -9.83
CA PHE A 3 32.95 16.58 -8.95
C PHE A 3 33.64 15.37 -9.58
N ASP A 4 34.76 14.95 -9.01
CA ASP A 4 35.66 13.98 -9.64
C ASP A 4 36.32 13.09 -8.58
N ILE A 5 36.14 11.78 -8.69
CA ILE A 5 36.73 10.78 -7.79
C ILE A 5 37.87 9.99 -8.45
N THR A 6 38.38 10.43 -9.60
CA THR A 6 39.47 9.74 -10.32
C THR A 6 40.77 9.67 -9.53
N ASP A 7 40.95 10.53 -8.53
CA ASP A 7 42.06 10.47 -7.58
C ASP A 7 42.10 9.17 -6.76
N LEU A 8 40.96 8.46 -6.66
CA LEU A 8 40.85 7.18 -5.96
C LEU A 8 41.31 5.97 -6.79
N LYS A 9 41.67 6.14 -8.07
CA LYS A 9 42.07 5.05 -8.98
C LYS A 9 43.16 4.17 -8.40
N GLU A 10 44.24 4.77 -7.92
CA GLU A 10 45.37 3.99 -7.37
C GLU A 10 44.95 3.14 -6.17
N ARG A 11 44.07 3.67 -5.32
CA ARG A 11 43.49 2.93 -4.19
C ARG A 11 42.59 1.79 -4.66
N ALA A 12 41.80 2.02 -5.70
CA ALA A 12 40.94 1.00 -6.28
C ALA A 12 41.75 -0.12 -6.94
N ARG A 13 42.81 0.19 -7.68
CA ARG A 13 43.72 -0.80 -8.30
C ARG A 13 44.27 -1.76 -7.24
N ARG A 14 44.84 -1.21 -6.16
CA ARG A 14 45.34 -2.00 -5.02
C ARG A 14 44.28 -2.86 -4.36
N ALA A 15 43.01 -2.42 -4.36
CA ALA A 15 41.92 -3.20 -3.81
C ALA A 15 41.62 -4.47 -4.63
N PHE A 16 42.06 -4.56 -5.88
CA PHE A 16 41.88 -5.73 -6.74
C PHE A 16 43.08 -6.68 -6.79
N ASP A 17 44.21 -6.34 -6.14
CA ASP A 17 45.46 -7.14 -6.19
C ASP A 17 45.25 -8.60 -5.77
N TRP A 18 44.35 -8.84 -4.82
CA TRP A 18 44.08 -10.19 -4.28
C TRP A 18 42.87 -10.87 -4.96
N ILE A 19 42.26 -10.22 -5.95
CA ILE A 19 40.95 -10.59 -6.52
C ILE A 19 41.04 -10.85 -8.04
N SER A 20 41.93 -10.16 -8.77
CA SER A 20 42.02 -10.24 -10.22
C SER A 20 43.44 -10.37 -10.75
N PHE A 21 43.60 -11.06 -11.89
CA PHE A 21 44.85 -11.10 -12.65
C PHE A 21 45.18 -9.78 -13.37
N SER A 22 44.24 -8.84 -13.45
CA SER A 22 44.46 -7.51 -14.01
C SER A 22 43.89 -6.42 -13.09
N PRO A 23 44.53 -6.18 -11.92
CA PRO A 23 44.06 -5.21 -10.94
C PRO A 23 43.92 -3.80 -11.49
N GLU A 24 44.79 -3.39 -12.42
CA GLU A 24 44.79 -2.06 -13.03
C GLU A 24 43.50 -1.81 -13.81
N LYS A 25 43.16 -2.74 -14.72
CA LYS A 25 41.95 -2.67 -15.55
C LYS A 25 40.68 -2.73 -14.69
N ARG A 26 40.68 -3.60 -13.66
CA ARG A 26 39.52 -3.74 -12.76
C ARG A 26 39.32 -2.50 -11.89
N GLY A 27 40.39 -1.96 -11.31
CA GLY A 27 40.36 -0.74 -10.49
C GLY A 27 39.94 0.49 -11.29
N ASP A 28 40.44 0.64 -12.52
CA ASP A 28 40.09 1.75 -13.40
C ASP A 28 38.63 1.72 -13.83
N ARG A 29 38.13 0.53 -14.21
CA ARG A 29 36.72 0.33 -14.53
C ARG A 29 35.85 0.62 -13.31
N PHE A 30 36.22 0.11 -12.14
CA PHE A 30 35.50 0.32 -10.90
C PHE A 30 35.32 1.82 -10.59
N ILE A 31 36.38 2.62 -10.65
CA ILE A 31 36.25 4.08 -10.43
C ILE A 31 35.45 4.76 -11.54
N SER A 32 35.59 4.32 -12.80
CA SER A 32 34.83 4.88 -13.91
C SER A 32 33.32 4.67 -13.74
N ASP A 33 32.92 3.48 -13.27
CA ASP A 33 31.51 3.16 -12.98
C ASP A 33 30.96 4.07 -11.87
N TYR A 34 31.72 4.27 -10.78
CA TYR A 34 31.30 5.19 -9.71
C TYR A 34 31.32 6.66 -10.14
N GLN A 35 32.25 7.07 -11.00
CA GLN A 35 32.28 8.43 -11.55
C GLN A 35 31.03 8.69 -12.40
N SER A 36 30.63 7.74 -13.25
CA SER A 36 29.39 7.84 -14.03
C SER A 36 28.15 7.94 -13.12
N ILE A 37 28.07 7.12 -12.07
CA ILE A 37 26.98 7.22 -11.08
C ILE A 37 26.98 8.60 -10.41
N LEU A 38 28.15 9.13 -10.03
CA LEU A 38 28.26 10.45 -9.42
C LEU A 38 27.73 11.53 -10.35
N GLU A 39 28.15 11.54 -11.62
CA GLU A 39 27.71 12.50 -12.63
C GLU A 39 26.20 12.49 -12.83
N ASP A 40 25.62 11.29 -13.01
CA ASP A 40 24.17 11.11 -13.14
C ASP A 40 23.42 11.65 -11.91
N ARG A 41 23.96 11.40 -10.72
CA ARG A 41 23.31 11.81 -9.47
C ARG A 41 23.46 13.30 -9.22
N ILE A 42 24.60 13.92 -9.53
CA ILE A 42 24.75 15.38 -9.46
C ILE A 42 23.76 16.05 -10.42
N LYS A 43 23.64 15.56 -11.65
CA LYS A 43 22.66 16.08 -12.62
C LYS A 43 21.23 15.98 -12.08
N ALA A 44 20.84 14.81 -11.56
CA ALA A 44 19.50 14.63 -10.97
C ALA A 44 19.24 15.54 -9.76
N LEU A 45 20.27 15.83 -8.96
CA LEU A 45 20.18 16.76 -7.82
C LEU A 45 20.07 18.22 -8.29
N GLN A 46 20.80 18.62 -9.32
CA GLN A 46 20.68 19.94 -9.95
C GLN A 46 19.27 20.15 -10.52
N GLU A 47 18.73 19.17 -11.26
CA GLU A 47 17.36 19.19 -11.76
C GLU A 47 16.31 19.22 -10.63
N ALA A 48 16.65 18.68 -9.46
CA ALA A 48 15.84 18.76 -8.26
C ALA A 48 15.93 20.14 -7.56
N GLY A 49 16.81 21.04 -8.01
CA GLY A 49 17.04 22.36 -7.43
C GLY A 49 17.86 22.30 -6.14
N ALA A 50 18.92 21.49 -6.12
CA ALA A 50 19.95 21.52 -5.09
C ALA A 50 20.89 22.72 -5.30
N SER A 51 21.32 23.36 -4.22
CA SER A 51 22.33 24.42 -4.25
C SER A 51 23.74 23.86 -4.39
N ASP A 52 24.70 24.67 -4.83
CA ASP A 52 26.10 24.25 -4.97
C ASP A 52 26.71 23.75 -3.64
N ALA A 53 26.35 24.37 -2.51
CA ALA A 53 26.80 23.94 -1.19
C ALA A 53 26.25 22.56 -0.78
N GLU A 54 25.02 22.25 -1.19
CA GLU A 54 24.40 20.94 -0.96
C GLU A 54 25.02 19.87 -1.84
N LEU A 55 25.31 20.20 -3.11
CA LEU A 55 26.01 19.30 -4.03
C LEU A 55 27.42 18.98 -3.53
N GLU A 56 28.13 19.96 -3.00
CA GLU A 56 29.45 19.76 -2.40
C GLU A 56 29.40 18.87 -1.15
N THR A 57 28.39 19.07 -0.30
CA THR A 57 28.17 18.23 0.88
C THR A 57 27.85 16.78 0.47
N PHE A 58 27.03 16.61 -0.56
CA PHE A 58 26.72 15.30 -1.14
C PHE A 58 27.97 14.63 -1.70
N TYR A 59 28.76 15.36 -2.50
CA TYR A 59 30.00 14.88 -3.10
C TYR A 59 31.00 14.40 -2.04
N LYS A 60 31.25 15.20 -0.99
CA LYS A 60 32.14 14.81 0.11
C LYS A 60 31.73 13.49 0.76
N ARG A 61 30.43 13.33 1.04
CA ARG A 61 29.89 12.09 1.63
C ARG A 61 29.90 10.92 0.68
N TYR A 62 29.59 11.15 -0.61
CA TYR A 62 29.66 10.15 -1.66
C TYR A 62 31.09 9.60 -1.79
N ARG A 63 32.06 10.51 -1.91
CA ARG A 63 33.48 10.16 -2.00
C ARG A 63 33.95 9.37 -0.79
N SER A 64 33.58 9.80 0.42
CA SER A 64 33.89 9.05 1.65
C SER A 64 33.33 7.62 1.62
N LYS A 65 32.09 7.44 1.16
CA LYS A 65 31.47 6.11 1.07
C LYS A 65 32.09 5.23 -0.02
N VAL A 66 32.50 5.81 -1.14
CA VAL A 66 33.28 5.08 -2.15
C VAL A 66 34.61 4.62 -1.57
N GLN A 67 35.29 5.44 -0.76
CA GLN A 67 36.50 5.02 -0.05
C GLN A 67 36.23 3.87 0.93
N ASP A 68 35.09 3.86 1.63
CA ASP A 68 34.70 2.75 2.51
C ASP A 68 34.50 1.45 1.73
N VAL A 69 33.88 1.52 0.54
CA VAL A 69 33.71 0.37 -0.35
C VAL A 69 35.06 -0.16 -0.83
N ILE A 70 35.95 0.72 -1.30
CA ILE A 70 37.30 0.35 -1.76
C ILE A 70 38.08 -0.32 -0.61
N SER A 71 38.02 0.25 0.59
CA SER A 71 38.69 -0.28 1.77
C SER A 71 38.10 -1.62 2.24
N ALA A 72 36.81 -1.85 2.02
CA ALA A 72 36.19 -3.13 2.31
C ALA A 72 36.61 -4.19 1.28
N LYS A 73 36.58 -3.83 -0.01
CA LYS A 73 37.00 -4.68 -1.12
C LYS A 73 38.47 -5.09 -1.02
N SER A 74 39.36 -4.20 -0.61
CA SER A 74 40.80 -4.54 -0.48
C SER A 74 41.11 -5.62 0.56
N ARG A 75 40.12 -6.05 1.34
CA ARG A 75 40.24 -7.14 2.33
C ARG A 75 39.66 -8.46 1.84
N THR A 76 39.07 -8.49 0.64
CA THR A 76 38.54 -9.70 0.02
C THR A 76 39.60 -10.30 -0.90
N ALA A 77 39.56 -11.62 -1.04
CA ALA A 77 40.53 -12.39 -1.79
C ALA A 77 39.83 -13.45 -2.64
N SER A 78 40.45 -13.80 -3.76
CA SER A 78 40.02 -14.89 -4.64
C SER A 78 40.99 -16.07 -4.51
N PRO A 79 40.51 -17.29 -4.24
CA PRO A 79 41.37 -18.49 -4.20
C PRO A 79 42.03 -18.79 -5.55
N MET A 80 41.50 -18.25 -6.65
CA MET A 80 42.14 -18.34 -7.97
C MET A 80 43.41 -17.48 -8.07
N ILE A 81 43.50 -16.39 -7.29
CA ILE A 81 44.64 -15.47 -7.28
C ILE A 81 45.61 -15.82 -6.15
N THR A 82 45.09 -16.03 -4.94
CA THR A 82 45.91 -16.31 -3.74
C THR A 82 46.24 -17.78 -3.56
N GLY A 83 45.67 -18.66 -4.38
CA GLY A 83 45.77 -20.12 -4.27
C GLY A 83 44.68 -20.74 -3.38
N PRO A 84 44.22 -21.97 -3.70
CA PRO A 84 43.18 -22.65 -2.92
C PRO A 84 43.70 -23.32 -1.65
N ALA A 85 45.01 -23.60 -1.57
CA ALA A 85 45.61 -24.31 -0.44
C ALA A 85 45.50 -23.48 0.85
N LYS A 86 44.84 -24.03 1.89
CA LYS A 86 44.61 -23.38 3.19
C LYS A 86 43.92 -22.01 3.10
N PHE A 87 43.09 -21.79 2.08
CA PHE A 87 42.35 -20.54 1.92
C PHE A 87 41.40 -20.28 3.11
N PRO A 88 41.44 -19.10 3.76
CA PRO A 88 40.64 -18.82 4.95
C PRO A 88 39.20 -18.42 4.58
N THR A 89 38.41 -19.38 4.11
CA THR A 89 37.05 -19.19 3.56
C THR A 89 36.14 -18.39 4.51
N ASP A 90 36.05 -18.76 5.78
CA ASP A 90 35.16 -18.08 6.73
C ASP A 90 35.55 -16.62 6.97
N ARG A 91 36.86 -16.33 6.98
CA ARG A 91 37.37 -14.96 7.11
C ARG A 91 37.08 -14.15 5.86
N ASN A 92 37.23 -14.75 4.68
CA ASN A 92 36.95 -14.10 3.40
C ASN A 92 35.44 -13.84 3.22
N ASN A 93 34.59 -14.79 3.62
CA ASN A 93 33.13 -14.63 3.61
C ASN A 93 32.70 -13.44 4.48
N LYS A 94 33.25 -13.32 5.70
CA LYS A 94 33.03 -12.14 6.56
C LYS A 94 33.50 -10.84 5.90
N ALA A 95 34.60 -10.85 5.16
CA ALA A 95 35.08 -9.68 4.44
C ALA A 95 34.14 -9.29 3.27
N LEU A 96 33.63 -10.29 2.53
CA LEU A 96 32.63 -10.11 1.46
C LEU A 96 31.31 -9.57 2.01
N ASP A 97 30.85 -10.06 3.16
CA ASP A 97 29.65 -9.52 3.82
C ASP A 97 29.81 -8.04 4.18
N VAL A 98 31.01 -7.65 4.66
CA VAL A 98 31.31 -6.25 4.96
C VAL A 98 31.40 -5.41 3.68
N GLU A 99 31.99 -5.94 2.60
CA GLU A 99 32.00 -5.29 1.29
C GLU A 99 30.55 -5.01 0.82
N MET A 100 29.70 -6.04 0.81
CA MET A 100 28.30 -5.93 0.43
C MET A 100 27.55 -4.91 1.30
N LYS A 101 27.80 -4.91 2.61
CA LYS A 101 27.25 -3.90 3.53
C LYS A 101 27.65 -2.48 3.13
N ARG A 102 28.92 -2.23 2.77
CA ARG A 102 29.37 -0.89 2.33
C ARG A 102 28.73 -0.46 1.01
N HIS A 103 28.58 -1.39 0.07
CA HIS A 103 27.82 -1.13 -1.17
C HIS A 103 26.38 -0.71 -0.85
N ASN A 104 25.68 -1.46 -0.01
CA ASN A 104 24.31 -1.14 0.41
C ASN A 104 24.22 0.23 1.09
N GLU A 105 25.16 0.55 1.99
CA GLU A 105 25.22 1.86 2.66
C GLU A 105 25.47 3.04 1.71
N LEU A 106 26.15 2.82 0.59
CA LEU A 106 26.34 3.81 -0.47
C LEU A 106 25.06 3.97 -1.29
N HIS A 107 24.44 2.88 -1.72
CA HIS A 107 23.15 2.90 -2.44
C HIS A 107 22.06 3.59 -1.63
N ASP A 108 21.87 3.18 -0.37
CA ASP A 108 20.93 3.79 0.55
C ASP A 108 21.14 5.29 0.69
N PHE A 109 22.40 5.73 0.76
CA PHE A 109 22.74 7.14 0.86
C PHE A 109 22.33 7.90 -0.40
N ILE A 110 22.64 7.37 -1.57
CA ILE A 110 22.28 7.95 -2.87
C ILE A 110 20.76 8.08 -3.00
N ASP A 111 20.03 7.00 -2.72
CA ASP A 111 18.57 6.96 -2.85
C ASP A 111 17.88 7.88 -1.85
N LYS A 112 18.35 7.89 -0.59
CA LYS A 112 17.83 8.80 0.44
C LYS A 112 18.12 10.26 0.09
N ALA A 113 19.30 10.57 -0.45
CA ALA A 113 19.62 11.92 -0.90
C ALA A 113 18.64 12.36 -1.99
N LEU A 114 18.53 11.59 -3.07
CA LEU A 114 17.63 11.91 -4.19
C LEU A 114 16.17 12.06 -3.72
N SER A 115 15.68 11.13 -2.89
CA SER A 115 14.33 11.18 -2.33
C SER A 115 14.08 12.46 -1.52
N ARG A 116 15.07 12.92 -0.74
CA ARG A 116 14.97 14.18 0.03
C ARG A 116 14.85 15.38 -0.88
N PHE A 117 15.69 15.51 -1.91
CA PHE A 117 15.64 16.64 -2.83
C PHE A 117 14.36 16.63 -3.68
N GLN A 118 13.94 15.47 -4.17
CA GLN A 118 12.67 15.35 -4.90
C GLN A 118 11.47 15.72 -4.02
N LYS A 119 11.45 15.30 -2.74
CA LYS A 119 10.40 15.73 -1.79
C LYS A 119 10.44 17.24 -1.57
N GLY A 120 11.64 17.83 -1.46
CA GLY A 120 11.83 19.27 -1.36
C GLY A 120 11.30 20.01 -2.59
N LYS A 121 11.66 19.57 -3.79
CA LYS A 121 11.17 20.10 -5.07
C LYS A 121 9.64 20.03 -5.15
N ARG A 122 9.06 18.86 -4.91
CA ARG A 122 7.59 18.68 -4.87
C ARG A 122 6.93 19.64 -3.88
N LYS A 123 7.52 19.83 -2.70
CA LYS A 123 6.98 20.76 -1.71
C LYS A 123 7.02 22.21 -2.21
N ARG A 124 8.13 22.63 -2.85
CA ARG A 124 8.29 23.98 -3.43
C ARG A 124 7.32 24.23 -4.59
N GLU A 125 7.14 23.24 -5.45
CA GLU A 125 6.19 23.26 -6.58
C GLU A 125 4.73 23.15 -6.13
N GLY A 126 4.46 23.08 -4.83
CA GLY A 126 3.10 22.94 -4.32
C GLY A 126 2.44 21.63 -4.74
N TYR A 127 3.20 20.56 -4.97
CA TYR A 127 2.72 19.24 -5.42
C TYR A 127 1.56 18.66 -4.59
N TYR A 128 1.48 19.06 -3.31
CA TYR A 128 0.46 18.62 -2.37
C TYR A 128 -0.71 19.61 -2.21
N LEU A 129 -0.66 20.76 -2.90
CA LEU A 129 -1.76 21.72 -2.92
C LEU A 129 -2.95 21.13 -3.70
N PRO A 130 -4.19 21.47 -3.32
CA PRO A 130 -5.38 20.93 -3.97
C PRO A 130 -5.41 21.14 -5.48
N ASP A 131 -4.97 22.30 -5.96
CA ASP A 131 -4.96 22.64 -7.39
C ASP A 131 -3.95 21.80 -8.18
N ALA A 132 -2.74 21.63 -7.63
CA ALA A 132 -1.71 20.78 -8.23
C ALA A 132 -2.12 19.29 -8.21
N GLU A 133 -2.77 18.84 -7.13
CA GLU A 133 -3.34 17.49 -7.04
C GLU A 133 -4.43 17.28 -8.12
N LEU A 134 -5.33 18.26 -8.28
CA LEU A 134 -6.41 18.21 -9.26
C LEU A 134 -5.88 18.07 -10.68
N LYS A 135 -4.97 18.96 -11.12
CA LYS A 135 -4.40 18.93 -12.48
C LYS A 135 -3.73 17.58 -12.79
N ARG A 136 -3.03 17.01 -11.82
CA ARG A 136 -2.36 15.72 -11.98
C ARG A 136 -3.33 14.56 -12.09
N LEU A 137 -4.37 14.56 -11.26
CA LEU A 137 -5.41 13.54 -11.33
C LEU A 137 -6.22 13.64 -12.61
N GLU A 138 -6.41 14.85 -13.17
CA GLU A 138 -7.03 15.02 -14.49
C GLU A 138 -6.16 14.46 -15.62
N SER A 139 -4.85 14.67 -15.59
CA SER A 139 -3.91 14.07 -16.54
C SER A 139 -3.91 12.54 -16.44
N ASP A 140 -3.72 11.99 -15.23
CA ASP A 140 -3.73 10.54 -14.99
C ASP A 140 -5.09 9.92 -15.38
N LEU A 141 -6.19 10.64 -15.17
CA LEU A 141 -7.51 10.21 -15.62
C LEU A 141 -7.62 10.14 -17.15
N ALA A 142 -7.13 11.17 -17.86
CA ALA A 142 -7.14 11.20 -19.32
C ALA A 142 -6.28 10.07 -19.90
N GLU A 143 -5.05 9.92 -19.42
CA GLU A 143 -4.12 8.86 -19.83
C GLU A 143 -4.72 7.47 -19.61
N ARG A 144 -5.35 7.23 -18.45
CA ARG A 144 -5.99 5.94 -18.16
C ARG A 144 -7.20 5.66 -19.02
N LYS A 145 -7.99 6.69 -19.37
CA LYS A 145 -9.14 6.55 -20.28
C LYS A 145 -8.69 6.19 -21.68
N GLU A 146 -7.67 6.85 -22.20
CA GLU A 146 -7.07 6.52 -23.50
C GLU A 146 -6.47 5.12 -23.48
N ALA A 147 -5.72 4.77 -22.43
CA ALA A 147 -5.20 3.42 -22.26
C ALA A 147 -6.33 2.37 -22.22
N HIS A 148 -7.45 2.65 -21.54
CA HIS A 148 -8.60 1.74 -21.48
C HIS A 148 -9.27 1.56 -22.84
N LYS A 149 -9.39 2.65 -23.61
CA LYS A 149 -9.91 2.62 -24.97
C LYS A 149 -9.00 1.79 -25.87
N LEU A 150 -7.70 2.06 -25.84
CA LEU A 150 -6.69 1.30 -26.57
C LEU A 150 -6.74 -0.19 -26.22
N MET A 151 -6.79 -0.55 -24.93
CA MET A 151 -6.88 -1.95 -24.49
C MET A 151 -8.12 -2.67 -25.06
N LYS A 152 -9.27 -1.98 -25.15
CA LYS A 152 -10.49 -2.52 -25.76
C LYS A 152 -10.35 -2.69 -27.27
N GLU A 153 -9.79 -1.69 -27.95
CA GLU A 153 -9.56 -1.73 -29.39
C GLU A 153 -8.59 -2.85 -29.77
N VAL A 154 -7.49 -2.99 -29.04
CA VAL A 154 -6.53 -4.10 -29.19
C VAL A 154 -7.23 -5.45 -29.06
N ASN A 155 -8.04 -5.62 -28.01
CA ASN A 155 -8.78 -6.85 -27.82
C ASN A 155 -9.81 -7.09 -28.93
N ALA A 156 -10.42 -6.05 -29.49
CA ALA A 156 -11.33 -6.18 -30.64
C ALA A 156 -10.58 -6.58 -31.92
N VAL A 157 -9.42 -5.97 -32.19
CA VAL A 157 -8.55 -6.32 -33.32
C VAL A 157 -8.10 -7.78 -33.22
N LEU A 158 -7.64 -8.21 -32.06
CA LEU A 158 -7.21 -9.59 -31.81
C LEU A 158 -8.35 -10.61 -32.00
N ARG A 159 -9.60 -10.24 -31.68
CA ARG A 159 -10.77 -11.09 -31.95
C ARG A 159 -11.13 -11.17 -33.43
N SER A 160 -10.85 -10.12 -34.21
CA SER A 160 -11.19 -10.07 -35.64
C SER A 160 -10.37 -11.02 -36.53
N LYS A 161 -9.20 -11.46 -36.05
CA LYS A 161 -8.28 -12.42 -36.71
C LYS A 161 -7.75 -12.01 -38.11
N LYS A 162 -8.12 -10.84 -38.64
CA LYS A 162 -7.68 -10.32 -39.94
C LYS A 162 -6.65 -9.20 -39.75
N ASP A 163 -5.53 -9.30 -40.46
CA ASP A 163 -4.45 -8.29 -40.51
C ASP A 163 -4.02 -7.77 -39.13
N VAL A 164 -4.03 -8.67 -38.14
CA VAL A 164 -3.91 -8.33 -36.72
C VAL A 164 -2.63 -7.52 -36.44
N LYS A 165 -1.47 -7.98 -36.92
CA LYS A 165 -0.20 -7.31 -36.67
C LYS A 165 -0.15 -5.90 -37.28
N LYS A 166 -0.61 -5.74 -38.53
CA LYS A 166 -0.67 -4.44 -39.21
C LYS A 166 -1.59 -3.46 -38.49
N ARG A 167 -2.80 -3.91 -38.12
CA ARG A 167 -3.77 -3.08 -37.40
C ARG A 167 -3.31 -2.69 -35.99
N LEU A 168 -2.52 -3.53 -35.33
CA LEU A 168 -1.93 -3.18 -34.03
C LEU A 168 -0.76 -2.19 -34.16
N LEU A 169 0.02 -2.28 -35.24
CA LEU A 169 1.03 -1.27 -35.58
C LEU A 169 0.38 0.09 -35.89
N ASP A 170 -0.73 0.09 -36.62
CA ASP A 170 -1.50 1.31 -36.92
C ASP A 170 -2.08 1.97 -35.64
N LEU A 171 -2.30 1.18 -34.57
CA LEU A 171 -2.69 1.67 -33.24
C LEU A 171 -1.49 2.21 -32.42
N GLY A 172 -0.28 2.23 -32.99
CA GLY A 172 0.93 2.78 -32.35
C GLY A 172 1.60 1.85 -31.33
N LEU A 173 1.32 0.55 -31.36
CA LEU A 173 1.95 -0.42 -30.47
C LEU A 173 3.33 -0.83 -30.98
N LYS A 174 4.27 -1.04 -30.05
CA LYS A 174 5.60 -1.56 -30.37
C LYS A 174 5.56 -3.06 -30.66
N ASP A 175 6.38 -3.54 -31.59
CA ASP A 175 6.44 -4.96 -31.99
C ASP A 175 6.56 -5.93 -30.81
N GLN A 176 7.44 -5.65 -29.84
CA GLN A 176 7.62 -6.49 -28.66
C GLN A 176 6.33 -6.68 -27.84
N LEU A 177 5.54 -5.61 -27.73
CA LEU A 177 4.26 -5.65 -27.01
C LEU A 177 3.22 -6.41 -27.82
N ILE A 178 3.18 -6.21 -29.14
CA ILE A 178 2.30 -6.95 -30.04
C ILE A 178 2.56 -8.46 -29.94
N ASP A 179 3.82 -8.88 -29.98
CA ASP A 179 4.20 -10.29 -29.87
C ASP A 179 3.76 -10.89 -28.53
N SER A 180 3.93 -10.14 -27.42
CA SER A 180 3.47 -10.59 -26.10
C SER A 180 1.93 -10.72 -25.99
N LEU A 181 1.18 -9.87 -26.67
CA LEU A 181 -0.28 -9.89 -26.69
C LEU A 181 -0.81 -11.00 -27.61
N MET A 182 -0.11 -11.31 -28.70
CA MET A 182 -0.47 -12.37 -29.64
C MET A 182 -0.08 -13.76 -29.13
N ASN A 183 1.08 -13.87 -28.47
CA ASN A 183 1.66 -15.11 -27.95
C ASN A 183 1.91 -14.98 -26.44
N PRO A 184 0.85 -14.92 -25.63
CA PRO A 184 0.99 -14.75 -24.19
C PRO A 184 1.54 -16.01 -23.53
N GLU A 185 2.10 -15.87 -22.33
CA GLU A 185 2.60 -17.00 -21.53
C GLU A 185 1.52 -18.08 -21.30
N ARG A 186 1.97 -19.31 -21.06
CA ARG A 186 1.08 -20.48 -20.89
C ARG A 186 0.01 -20.23 -19.83
N GLY A 187 -1.26 -20.32 -20.22
CA GLY A 187 -2.42 -20.11 -19.35
C GLY A 187 -3.10 -18.76 -19.51
N ASN A 188 -2.47 -17.80 -20.18
CA ASN A 188 -3.06 -16.49 -20.49
C ASN A 188 -3.79 -16.51 -21.85
N ARG A 189 -4.84 -15.69 -21.97
CA ARG A 189 -5.57 -15.51 -23.24
C ARG A 189 -4.87 -14.47 -24.11
N ARG A 190 -5.08 -14.53 -25.43
CA ARG A 190 -4.56 -13.49 -26.34
C ARG A 190 -5.15 -12.12 -26.00
N GLY A 191 -4.30 -11.09 -26.00
CA GLY A 191 -4.64 -9.71 -25.68
C GLY A 191 -4.59 -9.38 -24.19
N TYR A 192 -5.15 -8.22 -23.85
CA TYR A 192 -5.28 -7.78 -22.47
C TYR A 192 -6.29 -8.64 -21.71
N GLN A 193 -5.90 -9.05 -20.51
CA GLN A 193 -6.74 -9.91 -19.68
C GLN A 193 -7.92 -9.14 -19.09
N GLN A 194 -8.97 -9.87 -18.70
CA GLN A 194 -10.16 -9.27 -18.10
C GLN A 194 -9.85 -8.54 -16.78
N PHE A 195 -8.93 -9.06 -15.96
CA PHE A 195 -8.55 -8.41 -14.72
C PHE A 195 -7.81 -7.10 -14.96
N GLU A 196 -7.03 -6.97 -16.04
CA GLU A 196 -6.30 -5.73 -16.37
C GLU A 196 -7.29 -4.61 -16.74
N LEU A 197 -8.29 -4.93 -17.57
CA LEU A 197 -9.38 -4.01 -17.92
C LEU A 197 -10.21 -3.64 -16.69
N SER A 198 -10.54 -4.61 -15.84
CA SER A 198 -11.30 -4.38 -14.61
C SER A 198 -10.54 -3.47 -13.63
N ASN A 199 -9.25 -3.76 -13.42
CA ASN A 199 -8.38 -2.97 -12.54
C ASN A 199 -8.20 -1.54 -13.06
N ASN A 200 -8.02 -1.35 -14.38
CA ASN A 200 -7.92 -0.01 -14.95
C ASN A 200 -9.25 0.76 -14.79
N LEU A 201 -10.39 0.12 -15.06
CA LEU A 201 -11.70 0.73 -14.87
C LEU A 201 -11.98 1.10 -13.40
N ALA A 202 -11.61 0.24 -12.45
CA ALA A 202 -11.73 0.53 -11.03
C ALA A 202 -10.88 1.75 -10.63
N ASN A 203 -9.66 1.85 -11.16
CA ASN A 203 -8.80 3.02 -10.96
C ASN A 203 -9.39 4.29 -11.58
N ILE A 204 -9.91 4.23 -12.81
CA ILE A 204 -10.61 5.34 -13.47
C ILE A 204 -11.74 5.85 -12.57
N LYS A 205 -12.66 4.97 -12.15
CA LYS A 205 -13.78 5.36 -11.27
C LYS A 205 -13.33 5.99 -9.96
N ARG A 206 -12.27 5.44 -9.35
CA ARG A 206 -11.68 5.96 -8.11
C ARG A 206 -11.11 7.38 -8.32
N ILE A 207 -10.36 7.59 -9.40
CA ILE A 207 -9.77 8.89 -9.72
C ILE A 207 -10.85 9.91 -10.10
N GLU A 208 -11.86 9.52 -10.87
CA GLU A 208 -13.02 10.36 -11.19
C GLU A 208 -13.73 10.84 -9.93
N GLY A 209 -13.97 9.93 -8.97
CA GLY A 209 -14.54 10.30 -7.68
C GLY A 209 -13.70 11.32 -6.92
N ARG A 210 -12.37 11.15 -6.94
CA ARG A 210 -11.43 12.09 -6.31
C ARG A 210 -11.40 13.45 -7.01
N VAL A 211 -11.36 13.47 -8.34
CA VAL A 211 -11.39 14.70 -9.16
C VAL A 211 -12.68 15.48 -8.91
N LYS A 212 -13.84 14.80 -8.91
CA LYS A 212 -15.14 15.42 -8.60
C LYS A 212 -15.13 16.07 -7.22
N LEU A 213 -14.61 15.37 -6.21
CA LEU A 213 -14.50 15.88 -4.85
C LEU A 213 -13.59 17.11 -4.77
N LEU A 214 -12.41 17.08 -5.41
CA LEU A 214 -11.48 18.21 -5.43
C LEU A 214 -12.06 19.43 -6.16
N LYS A 215 -12.75 19.24 -7.29
CA LYS A 215 -13.45 20.32 -7.99
C LYS A 215 -14.51 20.99 -7.12
N LYS A 216 -15.29 20.19 -6.38
CA LYS A 216 -16.27 20.72 -5.43
C LYS A 216 -15.61 21.54 -4.31
N LYS A 217 -14.53 21.02 -3.72
CA LYS A 217 -13.74 21.75 -2.73
C LYS A 217 -13.16 23.07 -3.28
N GLN A 218 -12.72 23.08 -4.54
CA GLN A 218 -12.17 24.28 -5.18
C GLN A 218 -13.26 25.31 -5.49
N ALA A 219 -14.43 24.88 -5.96
CA ALA A 219 -15.58 25.76 -6.18
C ALA A 219 -16.04 26.40 -4.86
N ALA A 220 -16.13 25.60 -3.81
CA ALA A 220 -16.41 26.04 -2.45
C ALA A 220 -15.40 27.05 -1.89
N ALA A 221 -14.12 26.89 -2.23
CA ALA A 221 -13.07 27.85 -1.83
C ALA A 221 -13.26 29.23 -2.47
N LYS A 222 -13.94 29.31 -3.62
CA LYS A 222 -14.14 30.54 -4.40
C LYS A 222 -15.46 31.25 -4.10
N SER A 223 -16.46 30.55 -3.55
CA SER A 223 -17.69 31.17 -3.06
C SER A 223 -17.42 31.79 -1.70
N GLU A 224 -17.38 33.13 -1.63
CA GLU A 224 -17.21 33.88 -0.39
C GLU A 224 -18.44 33.76 0.52
N GLY A 225 -18.19 33.51 1.80
CA GLY A 225 -19.19 33.48 2.87
C GLY A 225 -18.81 32.48 3.96
N GLY A 226 -18.00 32.93 4.93
CA GLY A 226 -17.79 32.33 6.25
C GLY A 226 -17.78 30.80 6.34
N ASN A 227 -16.60 30.17 6.30
CA ASN A 227 -16.44 28.81 6.83
C ASN A 227 -15.64 28.80 8.13
N SER A 228 -15.72 29.91 8.88
CA SER A 228 -15.37 29.93 10.29
C SER A 228 -16.62 29.69 11.13
N VAL A 229 -16.51 28.79 12.10
CA VAL A 229 -17.53 28.59 13.13
C VAL A 229 -16.90 29.00 14.45
N SER A 230 -17.42 30.06 15.05
CA SER A 230 -16.99 30.50 16.38
C SER A 230 -17.52 29.57 17.47
N PHE A 231 -16.75 29.42 18.53
CA PHE A 231 -17.14 28.74 19.77
C PHE A 231 -16.59 29.49 20.98
N ASP A 232 -17.02 29.10 22.17
CA ASP A 232 -16.49 29.67 23.39
C ASP A 232 -14.99 29.35 23.55
N GLY A 233 -14.14 30.37 23.43
CA GLY A 233 -12.68 30.26 23.46
C GLY A 233 -11.97 30.18 22.10
N GLY A 234 -12.68 30.38 20.97
CA GLY A 234 -12.03 30.57 19.67
C GLY A 234 -12.89 30.35 18.42
N GLU A 235 -12.25 29.96 17.32
CA GLU A 235 -12.92 29.68 16.03
C GLU A 235 -12.33 28.48 15.28
N VAL A 236 -13.20 27.77 14.56
CA VAL A 236 -12.83 26.69 13.64
C VAL A 236 -12.94 27.21 12.21
N ILE A 237 -11.81 27.32 11.52
CA ILE A 237 -11.71 27.77 10.13
C ILE A 237 -11.54 26.56 9.20
N LEU A 238 -12.45 26.37 8.26
CA LEU A 238 -12.28 25.43 7.16
C LEU A 238 -11.51 26.14 6.02
N ASN A 239 -10.19 25.95 5.97
CA ASN A 239 -9.33 26.51 4.94
C ASN A 239 -9.23 25.55 3.76
N PHE A 240 -10.00 25.84 2.71
CA PHE A 240 -10.07 25.02 1.50
C PHE A 240 -8.88 25.21 0.56
N ALA A 241 -8.26 26.39 0.55
CA ALA A 241 -7.06 26.65 -0.25
C ALA A 241 -5.90 25.74 0.18
N ASP A 242 -5.74 25.52 1.48
CA ASP A 242 -4.71 24.65 2.04
C ASP A 242 -5.19 23.20 2.31
N ASP A 243 -6.47 22.88 2.04
CA ASP A 243 -7.16 21.63 2.41
C ASP A 243 -6.97 21.28 3.90
N ARG A 244 -7.20 22.27 4.78
CA ARG A 244 -7.03 22.17 6.25
C ARG A 244 -8.29 22.55 7.02
N VAL A 245 -8.56 21.81 8.10
CA VAL A 245 -9.33 22.35 9.23
C VAL A 245 -8.33 23.01 10.17
N GLN A 246 -8.58 24.25 10.56
CA GLN A 246 -7.77 25.03 11.47
C GLN A 246 -8.63 25.39 12.68
N ILE A 247 -8.11 25.17 13.88
CA ILE A 247 -8.74 25.58 15.15
C ILE A 247 -7.85 26.64 15.74
N ARG A 248 -8.38 27.85 15.84
CA ARG A 248 -7.78 29.01 16.49
C ARG A 248 -8.40 29.14 17.86
N PHE A 249 -7.56 29.30 18.88
CA PHE A 249 -7.99 29.62 20.23
C PHE A 249 -7.57 31.05 20.54
N ASP A 250 -8.35 31.75 21.36
CA ASP A 250 -8.05 33.12 21.79
C ASP A 250 -6.89 33.14 22.78
N GLU A 251 -6.88 32.16 23.70
CA GLU A 251 -5.80 31.93 24.65
C GLU A 251 -5.09 30.59 24.41
N ILE A 252 -3.98 30.35 25.12
CA ILE A 252 -3.27 29.08 25.03
C ILE A 252 -4.13 27.98 25.65
N PRO A 253 -4.58 26.96 24.89
CA PRO A 253 -5.43 25.91 25.43
C PRO A 253 -4.70 25.11 26.52
N SER A 254 -5.48 24.61 27.47
CA SER A 254 -5.01 23.83 28.61
C SER A 254 -4.23 22.57 28.19
N ALA A 255 -3.50 21.96 29.12
CA ALA A 255 -2.76 20.73 28.83
C ALA A 255 -3.66 19.58 28.34
N ASP A 256 -4.87 19.47 28.89
CA ASP A 256 -5.82 18.41 28.57
C ASP A 256 -6.47 18.61 27.20
N GLU A 257 -6.85 19.84 26.85
CA GLU A 257 -7.35 20.18 25.50
C GLU A 257 -6.29 19.91 24.43
N ARG A 258 -5.03 20.28 24.69
CA ARG A 258 -3.92 19.97 23.79
C ARG A 258 -3.71 18.46 23.61
N LYS A 259 -3.97 17.66 24.64
CA LYS A 259 -3.91 16.19 24.57
C LYS A 259 -5.06 15.64 23.73
N LYS A 260 -6.29 16.15 23.92
CA LYS A 260 -7.48 15.81 23.12
C LYS A 260 -7.32 16.17 21.64
N LEU A 261 -6.72 17.32 21.34
CA LEU A 261 -6.43 17.74 19.96
C LEU A 261 -5.40 16.80 19.30
N LYS A 262 -4.34 16.43 20.02
CA LYS A 262 -3.33 15.49 19.53
C LYS A 262 -3.90 14.08 19.31
N SER A 263 -4.76 13.58 20.19
CA SER A 263 -5.40 12.26 20.02
C SER A 263 -6.35 12.24 18.83
N ASN A 264 -7.03 13.36 18.55
CA ASN A 264 -7.83 13.57 17.35
C ASN A 264 -7.01 13.93 16.09
N GLY A 265 -5.67 13.83 16.15
CA GLY A 265 -4.78 13.96 15.00
C GLY A 265 -4.49 15.39 14.54
N PHE A 266 -4.82 16.41 15.34
CA PHE A 266 -4.43 17.79 15.07
C PHE A 266 -2.96 18.02 15.42
N ARG A 267 -2.31 18.90 14.66
CA ARG A 267 -0.92 19.32 14.87
C ARG A 267 -0.85 20.83 14.98
N TRP A 268 -0.10 21.33 15.97
CA TRP A 268 0.17 22.75 16.12
C TRP A 268 0.99 23.29 14.95
N SER A 269 0.59 24.45 14.42
CA SER A 269 1.28 25.22 13.39
C SER A 269 1.87 26.48 13.98
N PRO A 270 3.19 26.56 14.25
CA PRO A 270 3.81 27.77 14.81
C PRO A 270 3.64 28.99 13.91
N LYS A 271 3.68 28.79 12.59
CA LYS A 271 3.56 29.87 11.58
C LYS A 271 2.18 30.52 11.60
N ASN A 272 1.13 29.70 11.66
CA ASN A 272 -0.26 30.18 11.59
C ASN A 272 -0.88 30.36 12.98
N LYS A 273 -0.19 29.94 14.05
CA LYS A 273 -0.68 29.92 15.43
C LYS A 273 -2.03 29.21 15.60
N VAL A 274 -2.21 28.08 14.91
CA VAL A 274 -3.45 27.28 14.94
C VAL A 274 -3.16 25.79 15.05
N TRP A 275 -4.10 25.03 15.59
CA TRP A 275 -4.13 23.57 15.49
C TRP A 275 -4.74 23.17 14.16
N GLN A 276 -4.06 22.33 13.38
CA GLN A 276 -4.54 21.99 12.04
C GLN A 276 -4.41 20.51 11.66
N ARG A 277 -5.33 20.06 10.81
CA ARG A 277 -5.37 18.72 10.20
C ARG A 277 -5.88 18.81 8.75
N LYS A 278 -5.60 17.81 7.92
CA LYS A 278 -6.16 17.72 6.56
C LYS A 278 -7.69 17.67 6.60
N LEU A 279 -8.34 18.48 5.75
CA LEU A 279 -9.79 18.57 5.66
C LEU A 279 -10.39 17.30 5.06
N THR A 280 -10.98 16.50 5.94
CA THR A 280 -11.63 15.22 5.63
C THR A 280 -12.88 15.08 6.50
N ARG A 281 -13.80 14.18 6.13
CA ARG A 281 -14.95 13.87 7.00
C ARG A 281 -14.52 13.48 8.42
N ALA A 282 -13.42 12.74 8.55
CA ALA A 282 -12.86 12.36 9.84
C ALA A 282 -12.30 13.54 10.64
N SER A 283 -11.78 14.59 9.99
CA SER A 283 -11.32 15.78 10.71
C SER A 283 -12.48 16.61 11.25
N ILE A 284 -13.62 16.64 10.57
CA ILE A 284 -14.84 17.29 11.10
C ILE A 284 -15.31 16.57 12.35
N HIS A 285 -15.43 15.24 12.30
CA HIS A 285 -15.76 14.45 13.48
C HIS A 285 -14.73 14.62 14.61
N GLY A 286 -13.44 14.61 14.27
CA GLY A 286 -12.37 14.85 15.25
C GLY A 286 -12.38 16.27 15.84
N THR A 287 -12.90 17.27 15.10
CA THR A 287 -13.11 18.63 15.62
C THR A 287 -14.21 18.62 16.66
N ASN A 288 -15.38 18.04 16.33
CA ASN A 288 -16.50 17.91 17.25
C ASN A 288 -16.12 17.11 18.51
N SER A 289 -15.32 16.05 18.36
CA SER A 289 -14.85 15.27 19.51
C SER A 289 -13.82 16.02 20.35
N ALA A 290 -12.99 16.88 19.76
CA ALA A 290 -12.00 17.66 20.50
C ALA A 290 -12.63 18.85 21.23
N LEU A 291 -13.74 19.39 20.70
CA LEU A 291 -14.44 20.58 21.17
C LEU A 291 -15.80 20.24 21.82
N SER A 292 -16.00 19.00 22.26
CA SER A 292 -17.29 18.51 22.77
C SER A 292 -17.78 19.21 24.06
N GLU A 293 -16.88 19.90 24.76
CA GLU A 293 -17.16 20.65 25.99
C GLU A 293 -17.46 22.14 25.72
N THR A 294 -17.31 22.59 24.47
CA THR A 294 -17.63 23.95 24.03
C THR A 294 -18.99 23.97 23.31
N ASP A 295 -19.70 25.09 23.31
CA ASP A 295 -21.01 25.30 22.64
C ASP A 295 -20.96 25.24 21.10
N LEU A 296 -20.00 24.52 20.55
CA LEU A 296 -19.91 24.21 19.14
C LEU A 296 -21.03 23.24 18.78
N SER A 297 -22.15 23.77 18.27
CA SER A 297 -23.24 22.93 17.75
C SER A 297 -22.68 21.97 16.69
N SER A 298 -22.58 20.70 17.07
CA SER A 298 -22.06 19.62 16.22
C SER A 298 -22.83 19.46 14.90
N LYS A 299 -24.06 20.01 14.85
CA LYS A 299 -24.88 20.15 13.64
C LYS A 299 -24.24 21.11 12.64
N THR A 300 -23.78 22.29 13.08
CA THR A 300 -23.36 23.38 12.19
C THR A 300 -22.13 23.04 11.36
N LEU A 301 -21.10 22.40 11.94
CA LEU A 301 -19.89 22.02 11.18
C LEU A 301 -20.13 20.86 10.20
N ASN A 302 -20.99 19.91 10.56
CA ASN A 302 -21.35 18.82 9.66
C ASN A 302 -22.23 19.34 8.52
N GLU A 303 -23.22 20.17 8.82
CA GLU A 303 -24.10 20.84 7.84
C GLU A 303 -23.26 21.66 6.87
N LEU A 304 -22.35 22.51 7.36
CA LEU A 304 -21.42 23.26 6.50
C LEU A 304 -20.60 22.33 5.61
N TYR A 305 -20.03 21.24 6.14
CA TYR A 305 -19.26 20.28 5.33
C TYR A 305 -20.14 19.51 4.32
N PHE A 306 -21.39 19.20 4.67
CA PHE A 306 -22.34 18.47 3.81
C PHE A 306 -22.94 19.36 2.71
N GLU A 307 -23.43 20.54 3.04
CA GLU A 307 -23.89 21.57 2.09
C GLU A 307 -22.81 21.87 1.05
N LEU A 308 -21.54 21.88 1.48
CA LEU A 308 -20.41 22.08 0.57
C LEU A 308 -20.20 20.93 -0.42
N LEU A 309 -20.36 19.69 0.02
CA LEU A 309 -20.13 18.50 -0.82
C LEU A 309 -21.32 18.19 -1.72
N HIS A 310 -22.52 18.57 -1.32
CA HIS A 310 -23.76 18.17 -1.99
C HIS A 310 -24.55 19.34 -2.58
N GLY A 311 -24.11 20.59 -2.34
CA GLY A 311 -24.86 21.81 -2.64
C GLY A 311 -25.86 22.12 -1.51
N LYS A 312 -26.36 23.36 -1.45
CA LYS A 312 -27.58 23.66 -0.68
C LYS A 312 -28.68 22.77 -1.25
N SER A 313 -29.10 21.77 -0.50
CA SER A 313 -30.34 21.10 -0.82
C SER A 313 -31.46 22.11 -0.59
N ASP A 314 -32.33 22.32 -1.57
CA ASP A 314 -33.69 22.78 -1.31
C ASP A 314 -34.39 21.69 -0.48
N THR A 315 -34.00 21.55 0.78
CA THR A 315 -34.81 20.84 1.75
C THR A 315 -35.98 21.76 2.04
N LYS A 316 -37.06 21.60 1.25
CA LYS A 316 -38.39 21.62 1.86
C LYS A 316 -38.26 20.89 3.20
N PRO A 317 -38.75 21.44 4.33
CA PRO A 317 -38.81 20.69 5.57
C PRO A 317 -39.44 19.36 5.19
N THR A 318 -38.64 18.30 5.23
CA THR A 318 -39.23 16.98 5.10
C THR A 318 -39.99 16.90 6.40
N GLU A 319 -41.31 17.06 6.33
CA GLU A 319 -42.19 16.70 7.42
C GLU A 319 -41.62 15.42 8.02
N PRO A 320 -41.44 15.36 9.35
CA PRO A 320 -40.93 14.16 9.98
C PRO A 320 -41.73 13.02 9.40
N LYS A 321 -41.05 12.21 8.58
CA LYS A 321 -41.68 11.11 7.85
C LYS A 321 -42.48 10.41 8.94
N PRO A 322 -43.83 10.35 8.84
CA PRO A 322 -44.63 9.83 9.94
C PRO A 322 -43.96 8.54 10.33
N GLU A 323 -43.60 8.42 11.62
CA GLU A 323 -42.99 7.20 12.13
C GLU A 323 -43.75 6.08 11.46
N PRO A 324 -43.10 5.24 10.63
CA PRO A 324 -43.82 4.22 9.90
C PRO A 324 -44.66 3.55 10.95
N ALA A 325 -45.99 3.61 10.78
CA ALA A 325 -46.91 3.03 11.73
C ALA A 325 -46.29 1.70 12.09
N LYS A 326 -45.97 1.52 13.37
CA LYS A 326 -45.42 0.26 13.86
C LYS A 326 -46.53 -0.76 13.65
N GLU A 327 -46.67 -1.22 12.40
CA GLU A 327 -47.16 -2.55 12.14
C GLU A 327 -46.33 -3.42 13.06
N PRO A 328 -46.97 -4.24 13.90
CA PRO A 328 -46.24 -5.09 14.82
C PRO A 328 -45.22 -5.82 13.97
N LYS A 329 -43.93 -5.57 14.22
CA LYS A 329 -42.87 -6.37 13.64
C LYS A 329 -43.27 -7.79 13.95
N LYS A 330 -43.65 -8.57 12.93
CA LYS A 330 -43.53 -10.01 13.05
C LYS A 330 -42.07 -10.20 13.45
N GLU A 331 -41.87 -10.72 14.65
CA GLU A 331 -40.58 -11.23 15.05
C GLU A 331 -40.22 -12.28 14.00
N GLU A 332 -39.45 -11.88 12.98
CA GLU A 332 -38.74 -12.83 12.14
C GLU A 332 -37.78 -13.53 13.10
N GLY A 333 -38.24 -14.66 13.62
CA GLY A 333 -37.45 -15.53 14.44
C GLY A 333 -36.20 -15.90 13.65
N VAL A 334 -35.10 -16.17 14.37
CA VAL A 334 -33.79 -16.56 13.86
C VAL A 334 -33.87 -17.63 12.73
N GLY A 335 -34.94 -18.43 12.67
CA GLY A 335 -35.26 -19.39 11.62
C GLY A 335 -35.46 -18.83 10.19
N ASP A 336 -35.98 -17.61 10.00
CA ASP A 336 -36.25 -17.07 8.65
C ASP A 336 -34.96 -16.62 7.93
N GLN A 337 -33.92 -16.25 8.68
CA GLN A 337 -32.60 -15.93 8.12
C GLN A 337 -31.78 -17.18 7.76
N LEU A 338 -32.13 -18.34 8.33
CA LEU A 338 -31.51 -19.64 8.07
C LEU A 338 -31.97 -20.26 6.74
N GLU A 339 -33.20 -19.97 6.28
CA GLU A 339 -33.77 -20.57 5.07
C GLU A 339 -33.13 -20.09 3.75
N LEU A 340 -32.43 -18.95 3.75
CA LEU A 340 -31.94 -18.30 2.53
C LEU A 340 -30.59 -18.81 1.99
N PHE A 341 -29.86 -19.69 2.70
CA PHE A 341 -28.43 -19.93 2.39
C PHE A 341 -27.94 -21.40 2.38
N VAL A 342 -28.82 -22.41 2.39
CA VAL A 342 -28.43 -23.84 2.39
C VAL A 342 -29.06 -24.58 1.21
N ASP A 343 -28.25 -25.30 0.42
CA ASP A 343 -28.69 -26.11 -0.74
C ASP A 343 -29.08 -27.56 -0.33
N GLY A 344 -29.54 -27.76 0.91
CA GLY A 344 -30.15 -29.02 1.37
C GLY A 344 -31.67 -28.92 1.30
N THR A 345 -32.40 -30.03 1.30
CA THR A 345 -33.87 -29.92 1.34
C THR A 345 -34.27 -29.19 2.62
N ARG A 346 -35.27 -28.30 2.53
CA ARG A 346 -35.74 -27.47 3.66
C ARG A 346 -36.10 -28.30 4.90
N GLU A 347 -36.42 -29.58 4.69
CA GLU A 347 -36.75 -30.57 5.71
C GLU A 347 -35.50 -31.07 6.47
N GLU A 348 -34.41 -31.40 5.77
CA GLU A 348 -33.16 -31.90 6.40
C GLU A 348 -32.50 -30.86 7.30
N VAL A 349 -32.54 -29.58 6.91
CA VAL A 349 -31.98 -28.48 7.72
C VAL A 349 -32.81 -28.26 8.97
N LYS A 350 -34.14 -28.32 8.87
CA LYS A 350 -35.07 -28.20 9.99
C LYS A 350 -34.98 -29.40 10.94
N GLU A 351 -34.72 -30.60 10.43
CA GLU A 351 -34.53 -31.80 11.23
C GLU A 351 -33.26 -31.72 12.08
N VAL A 352 -32.12 -31.37 11.48
CA VAL A 352 -30.86 -31.18 12.22
C VAL A 352 -30.98 -30.03 13.23
N GLN A 353 -31.73 -28.97 12.91
CA GLN A 353 -31.98 -27.87 13.84
C GLN A 353 -32.85 -28.29 15.03
N LYS A 354 -33.90 -29.08 14.78
CA LYS A 354 -34.77 -29.63 15.83
C LYS A 354 -34.02 -30.60 16.74
N GLU A 355 -33.13 -31.43 16.19
CA GLU A 355 -32.22 -32.32 16.95
C GLU A 355 -31.26 -31.52 17.86
N ILE A 356 -30.75 -30.37 17.39
CA ILE A 356 -29.89 -29.48 18.17
C ILE A 356 -30.67 -28.80 19.30
N GLU A 357 -31.87 -28.31 19.01
CA GLU A 357 -32.72 -27.58 19.97
C GLU A 357 -33.29 -28.51 21.06
N GLN A 358 -33.48 -29.81 20.79
CA GLN A 358 -33.90 -30.81 21.77
C GLN A 358 -32.84 -31.11 22.84
N HIS A 359 -31.58 -30.80 22.57
CA HIS A 359 -30.49 -30.97 23.52
C HIS A 359 -30.03 -29.61 24.03
N PHE A 360 -30.65 -29.13 25.11
CA PHE A 360 -30.29 -27.86 25.76
C PHE A 360 -28.82 -27.83 26.25
N THR A 361 -28.16 -28.99 26.34
CA THR A 361 -26.72 -29.13 26.55
C THR A 361 -26.16 -30.22 25.65
N LEU A 362 -25.49 -29.82 24.56
CA LEU A 362 -24.83 -30.74 23.64
C LEU A 362 -23.52 -31.27 24.23
N THR A 363 -23.28 -32.58 24.11
CA THR A 363 -21.97 -33.15 24.45
C THR A 363 -20.93 -32.82 23.37
N PRO A 364 -19.62 -32.74 23.70
CA PRO A 364 -18.58 -32.44 22.72
C PRO A 364 -18.55 -33.37 21.50
N LYS A 365 -18.97 -34.63 21.66
CA LYS A 365 -19.06 -35.62 20.57
C LYS A 365 -20.22 -35.28 19.61
N GLN A 366 -21.39 -34.95 20.15
CA GLN A 366 -22.56 -34.52 19.36
C GLN A 366 -22.29 -33.21 18.63
N VAL A 367 -21.57 -32.29 19.28
CA VAL A 367 -21.09 -31.04 18.69
C VAL A 367 -20.25 -31.28 17.42
N LEU A 368 -19.29 -32.21 17.48
CA LEU A 368 -18.45 -32.57 16.34
C LEU A 368 -19.24 -33.22 15.21
N GLU A 369 -20.17 -34.11 15.56
CA GLU A 369 -21.00 -34.84 14.61
C GLU A 369 -21.94 -33.92 13.82
N TYR A 370 -22.68 -33.05 14.52
CA TYR A 370 -23.60 -32.09 13.90
C TYR A 370 -22.85 -31.01 13.12
N GLY A 371 -21.72 -30.52 13.64
CA GLY A 371 -20.85 -29.58 12.92
C GLY A 371 -20.32 -30.15 11.60
N HIS A 372 -20.00 -31.44 11.56
CA HIS A 372 -19.51 -32.09 10.34
C HIS A 372 -20.62 -32.30 9.30
N ARG A 373 -21.84 -32.66 9.74
CA ARG A 373 -23.03 -32.79 8.86
C ARG A 373 -23.38 -31.45 8.21
N LEU A 374 -23.39 -30.35 8.98
CA LEU A 374 -23.65 -29.00 8.46
C LEU A 374 -22.59 -28.54 7.45
N ASN A 375 -21.32 -28.85 7.68
CA ASN A 375 -20.23 -28.47 6.77
C ASN A 375 -20.32 -29.17 5.39
N LYS A 376 -20.91 -30.37 5.33
CA LYS A 376 -21.14 -31.10 4.06
C LYS A 376 -22.23 -30.47 3.18
N LEU A 377 -23.11 -29.67 3.76
CA LEU A 377 -24.23 -29.01 3.06
C LEU A 377 -23.85 -27.64 2.45
N ARG A 378 -22.55 -27.30 2.40
CA ARG A 378 -22.03 -25.98 1.99
C ARG A 378 -21.64 -25.93 0.49
N LYS A 379 -21.90 -24.79 -0.19
CA LYS A 379 -21.41 -24.54 -1.57
C LYS A 379 -19.86 -24.50 -1.65
N PRO A 380 -19.24 -25.09 -2.69
CA PRO A 380 -17.78 -25.12 -2.86
C PRO A 380 -17.06 -23.76 -3.02
N ASN A 381 -17.78 -22.66 -3.30
CA ASN A 381 -17.20 -21.37 -3.68
C ASN A 381 -17.33 -20.24 -2.64
N SER A 382 -17.66 -20.53 -1.38
CA SER A 382 -17.46 -19.52 -0.32
C SER A 382 -15.98 -19.47 0.07
N GLN A 383 -15.36 -18.32 -0.16
CA GLN A 383 -13.93 -18.04 -0.04
C GLN A 383 -13.30 -18.60 1.25
N ILE A 384 -12.16 -19.27 1.09
CA ILE A 384 -11.22 -19.61 2.15
C ILE A 384 -10.55 -18.30 2.58
N MET A 385 -10.68 -17.93 3.87
CA MET A 385 -9.92 -16.85 4.48
C MET A 385 -8.71 -17.41 5.24
N ASP A 386 -7.57 -16.74 5.08
CA ASP A 386 -6.24 -17.02 5.64
C ASP A 386 -6.22 -17.55 7.09
N ALA A 387 -5.49 -18.65 7.30
CA ALA A 387 -5.24 -19.27 8.61
C ALA A 387 -4.13 -18.59 9.44
N LEU A 388 -3.75 -17.34 9.12
CA LEU A 388 -2.74 -16.56 9.86
C LEU A 388 -3.35 -15.54 10.85
N ALA A 389 -4.63 -15.68 11.20
CA ALA A 389 -5.23 -14.87 12.25
C ALA A 389 -4.82 -15.38 13.64
N VAL A 390 -3.74 -14.83 14.18
CA VAL A 390 -3.18 -15.11 15.52
C VAL A 390 -4.15 -14.74 16.68
N ASN A 391 -5.34 -14.18 16.40
CA ASN A 391 -6.36 -13.85 17.39
C ASN A 391 -7.69 -14.54 17.05
N LYS A 392 -7.85 -15.81 17.44
CA LYS A 392 -9.17 -16.45 17.43
C LYS A 392 -10.06 -15.82 18.51
N LYS A 393 -11.27 -15.38 18.15
CA LYS A 393 -12.27 -14.99 19.15
C LYS A 393 -12.89 -16.26 19.75
N ARG A 394 -12.88 -16.38 21.09
CA ARG A 394 -13.59 -17.48 21.79
C ARG A 394 -15.09 -17.26 21.69
N LEU A 395 -15.82 -18.27 21.22
CA LEU A 395 -17.27 -18.27 21.20
C LEU A 395 -17.82 -19.07 22.39
N PRO A 396 -18.98 -18.65 22.95
CA PRO A 396 -19.66 -19.44 23.97
C PRO A 396 -20.18 -20.76 23.36
N LEU A 397 -20.33 -21.79 24.20
CA LEU A 397 -20.79 -23.12 23.80
C LEU A 397 -22.32 -23.16 23.58
N THR A 398 -22.81 -22.31 22.68
CA THR A 398 -24.23 -22.18 22.32
C THR A 398 -24.45 -22.56 20.86
N ALA A 399 -25.69 -22.87 20.46
CA ALA A 399 -26.04 -23.21 19.08
C ALA A 399 -25.59 -22.11 18.07
N GLU A 400 -25.74 -20.84 18.45
CA GLU A 400 -25.30 -19.71 17.62
C GLU A 400 -23.75 -19.63 17.52
N GLY A 401 -23.03 -19.94 18.60
CA GLY A 401 -21.57 -20.01 18.60
C GLY A 401 -21.04 -21.14 17.70
N LEU A 402 -21.71 -22.30 17.72
CA LEU A 402 -21.40 -23.45 16.88
C LEU A 402 -21.62 -23.19 15.39
N PHE A 403 -22.74 -22.53 15.06
CA PHE A 403 -23.05 -22.16 13.70
C PHE A 403 -21.99 -21.21 13.11
N ARG A 404 -21.55 -20.21 13.90
CA ARG A 404 -20.49 -19.27 13.48
C ARG A 404 -19.12 -19.94 13.31
N TRP A 405 -18.81 -20.96 14.10
CA TRP A 405 -17.59 -21.75 13.94
C TRP A 405 -17.63 -22.62 12.66
N ALA A 406 -18.74 -23.33 12.42
CA ALA A 406 -18.91 -24.18 11.24
C ALA A 406 -18.87 -23.38 9.92
N GLN A 407 -19.35 -22.14 9.94
CA GLN A 407 -19.27 -21.23 8.79
C GLN A 407 -17.83 -20.77 8.46
N ASN A 408 -16.97 -20.63 9.48
CA ASN A 408 -15.60 -20.11 9.34
C ASN A 408 -14.57 -20.91 10.17
N PRO A 409 -14.34 -22.19 9.82
CA PRO A 409 -13.41 -23.04 10.57
C PRO A 409 -11.99 -22.47 10.48
N GLY A 410 -11.43 -22.07 11.63
CA GLY A 410 -10.11 -21.44 11.77
C GLY A 410 -10.11 -20.02 12.33
N ARG A 411 -11.25 -19.31 12.29
CA ARG A 411 -11.37 -17.91 12.78
C ARG A 411 -11.83 -17.81 14.25
N TYR A 412 -12.46 -18.87 14.77
CA TYR A 412 -13.04 -18.92 16.11
C TYR A 412 -12.59 -20.18 16.85
N ASP A 413 -12.48 -20.10 18.19
CA ASP A 413 -12.25 -21.24 19.09
C ASP A 413 -13.52 -21.50 19.93
N ILE A 414 -13.86 -22.77 20.11
CA ILE A 414 -14.93 -23.21 21.02
C ILE A 414 -14.29 -24.03 22.14
N PRO A 415 -14.45 -23.67 23.43
CA PRO A 415 -13.89 -24.42 24.55
C PRO A 415 -14.36 -25.88 24.54
N GLY A 416 -13.42 -26.84 24.58
CA GLY A 416 -13.74 -28.29 24.58
C GLY A 416 -13.88 -28.94 23.21
N VAL A 417 -13.73 -28.18 22.11
CA VAL A 417 -13.71 -28.67 20.72
C VAL A 417 -12.34 -28.39 20.11
N ASP A 418 -11.27 -28.88 20.74
CA ASP A 418 -9.96 -28.97 20.09
C ASP A 418 -9.87 -30.33 19.40
N ALA A 419 -9.90 -30.33 18.07
CA ALA A 419 -9.77 -31.55 17.29
C ALA A 419 -8.44 -32.26 17.65
N PRO A 420 -8.45 -33.58 17.93
CA PRO A 420 -7.22 -34.33 18.15
C PRO A 420 -6.32 -34.17 16.93
N ALA A 421 -5.02 -34.02 17.17
CA ALA A 421 -4.02 -33.67 16.15
C ALA A 421 -4.00 -34.60 14.91
N SER A 422 -4.60 -35.79 15.00
CA SER A 422 -4.74 -36.77 13.93
C SER A 422 -5.77 -36.44 12.84
N THR A 423 -6.66 -35.46 13.03
CA THR A 423 -7.58 -34.96 11.98
C THR A 423 -7.12 -33.64 11.35
N LYS A 424 -5.97 -33.10 11.78
CA LYS A 424 -5.32 -32.01 11.06
C LYS A 424 -4.65 -32.61 9.81
N PRO A 425 -4.84 -32.06 8.60
CA PRO A 425 -4.08 -32.50 7.45
C PRO A 425 -2.59 -32.41 7.82
N ASN A 426 -1.84 -33.47 7.51
CA ASN A 426 -0.39 -33.52 7.70
C ASN A 426 0.25 -32.37 6.93
N VAL A 427 0.49 -31.24 7.60
CA VAL A 427 1.35 -30.18 7.10
C VAL A 427 2.77 -30.59 7.44
N THR A 428 3.34 -31.46 6.61
CA THR A 428 4.77 -31.29 6.38
C THR A 428 4.92 -29.92 5.72
N PRO A 429 5.80 -29.05 6.23
CA PRO A 429 6.09 -27.82 5.53
C PRO A 429 6.74 -28.24 4.21
N ARG A 430 5.97 -28.22 3.12
CA ARG A 430 6.56 -28.24 1.78
C ARG A 430 7.16 -26.85 1.56
N VAL A 431 8.19 -26.54 2.33
CA VAL A 431 9.24 -25.65 1.90
C VAL A 431 9.83 -26.39 0.72
N ASP A 432 9.37 -26.02 -0.46
CA ASP A 432 9.94 -26.52 -1.70
C ASP A 432 11.38 -26.02 -1.72
N LYS A 433 12.31 -26.86 -1.24
CA LYS A 433 13.74 -26.55 -1.09
C LYS A 433 14.31 -26.03 -2.41
N LYS A 434 13.77 -26.48 -3.55
CA LYS A 434 14.09 -25.99 -4.90
C LYS A 434 13.60 -24.57 -5.19
N LEU A 435 12.54 -24.10 -4.54
CA LEU A 435 11.98 -22.75 -4.67
C LEU A 435 12.68 -21.76 -3.74
N MET A 436 13.12 -22.19 -2.55
CA MET A 436 14.04 -21.42 -1.70
C MET A 436 15.46 -21.37 -2.28
N GLU A 437 15.98 -22.47 -2.83
CA GLU A 437 17.24 -22.47 -3.60
C GLU A 437 17.11 -21.64 -4.87
N LYS A 438 15.97 -21.66 -5.59
CA LYS A 438 15.76 -20.75 -6.73
C LYS A 438 15.62 -19.29 -6.29
N ALA A 439 14.97 -18.98 -5.18
CA ALA A 439 14.86 -17.60 -4.70
C ALA A 439 16.23 -17.05 -4.26
N ASN A 440 17.03 -17.87 -3.58
CA ASN A 440 18.41 -17.53 -3.19
C ASN A 440 19.37 -17.53 -4.40
N ASN A 441 19.21 -18.42 -5.37
CA ASN A 441 19.97 -18.42 -6.62
C ASN A 441 19.53 -17.32 -7.60
N THR A 442 18.31 -16.78 -7.52
CA THR A 442 17.88 -15.67 -8.40
C THR A 442 18.39 -14.33 -7.88
N ALA A 443 18.48 -14.16 -6.55
CA ALA A 443 19.19 -13.03 -5.94
C ALA A 443 20.72 -13.14 -6.11
N GLY A 444 21.28 -14.35 -6.12
CA GLY A 444 22.70 -14.61 -6.38
C GLY A 444 23.12 -14.60 -7.86
N SER A 445 22.25 -15.02 -8.79
CA SER A 445 22.61 -15.16 -10.22
C SER A 445 22.63 -13.86 -11.01
N PHE A 446 21.94 -12.81 -10.53
CA PHE A 446 22.08 -11.47 -11.12
C PHE A 446 23.48 -10.88 -10.85
N TRP A 447 24.07 -11.15 -9.68
CA TRP A 447 25.41 -10.67 -9.32
C TRP A 447 26.54 -11.62 -9.74
N GLN A 448 26.29 -12.93 -9.89
CA GLN A 448 27.26 -13.85 -10.53
C GLN A 448 27.50 -13.51 -12.02
N ARG A 449 26.53 -12.90 -12.73
CA ARG A 449 26.73 -12.40 -14.11
C ARG A 449 27.58 -11.12 -14.19
N ILE A 450 27.62 -10.33 -13.13
CA ILE A 450 28.46 -9.12 -13.05
C ILE A 450 29.87 -9.46 -12.53
N TRP A 451 30.01 -10.51 -11.71
CA TRP A 451 31.29 -10.94 -11.17
C TRP A 451 32.14 -11.77 -12.16
N ASN A 452 31.51 -12.55 -13.04
CA ASN A 452 32.19 -13.37 -14.06
C ASN A 452 32.31 -12.70 -15.45
N GLY A 453 32.19 -11.37 -15.51
CA GLY A 453 32.40 -10.55 -16.72
C GLY A 453 33.48 -9.49 -16.57
#